data_AF-M7S7H1-F1
#
_entry.id   AF-M7S7H1-F1
#
_cell.length_a   1.000
_cell.length_b   1.000
_cell.length_c   1.000
_cell.angle_alpha   90.00
_cell.angle_beta   90.00
_cell.angle_gamma   90.00
#
_symmetry.space_group_name_H-M   'P 1'
#
loop_
_entity.id
_entity.type
_entity.pdbx_description
1 polymer ?
#
loop_
_entity_poly.entity_id
_entity_poly.type
_entity_poly.pdbx_seq_one_letter_code
_entity_poly.pdbx_strand_id
1 'polypeptide(L)'
;MQIAIGKPEELATLSQVSSGISLGFCYLTLKKGSRLNVQQARRLIHIIHHTSLLKTLPVDENLIMPSQGLLPGWTIPQWQDVDETPLPKKLTLAYHLPVELHTMAEQLRHYLATLGCELTLIFHNAKNWDNCPALAQADLMMGDRLIGEAPEYTLEQWLRCDQIWSHVLDAPAFSHLQATLDALQIQPNEKDRRAALQQVFANLMDDATLTPLFNYHYRISAPPGVNGVRLTPRGWFEFSEAWLPPPSP
;
A
#
# COMPACT_ATOMS: atom_id res chain seq x y z
N MET A 1 11.69 -2.44 -5.92
CA MET A 1 13.06 -2.73 -5.40
C MET A 1 13.83 -3.55 -6.43
N GLN A 2 15.08 -3.14 -6.74
CA GLN A 2 15.96 -3.83 -7.70
C GLN A 2 17.18 -4.38 -6.96
N ILE A 3 17.52 -5.65 -7.22
CA ILE A 3 18.72 -6.28 -6.66
C ILE A 3 19.61 -6.75 -7.79
N ALA A 4 20.88 -6.38 -7.68
CA ALA A 4 21.98 -6.85 -8.49
C ALA A 4 22.75 -7.93 -7.72
N ILE A 5 22.86 -9.12 -8.31
CA ILE A 5 23.76 -10.18 -7.84
C ILE A 5 24.97 -10.16 -8.76
N GLY A 6 26.20 -10.20 -8.24
CA GLY A 6 27.42 -10.20 -9.06
C GLY A 6 28.56 -9.45 -8.39
N LYS A 7 29.77 -9.59 -8.92
CA LYS A 7 30.90 -8.76 -8.48
C LYS A 7 30.72 -7.31 -8.94
N PRO A 8 31.32 -6.31 -8.26
CA PRO A 8 31.22 -4.90 -8.67
C PRO A 8 31.56 -4.67 -10.15
N GLU A 9 32.59 -5.36 -10.66
CA GLU A 9 33.02 -5.33 -12.06
C GLU A 9 32.02 -5.95 -13.06
N GLU A 10 31.09 -6.79 -12.61
CA GLU A 10 30.10 -7.49 -13.43
C GLU A 10 28.75 -6.75 -13.50
N LEU A 11 28.58 -5.68 -12.71
CA LEU A 11 27.34 -4.90 -12.62
C LEU A 11 26.90 -4.32 -13.98
N ALA A 12 27.84 -4.05 -14.89
CA ALA A 12 27.55 -3.56 -16.23
C ALA A 12 26.97 -4.64 -17.18
N THR A 13 27.05 -5.92 -16.80
CA THR A 13 26.65 -7.07 -17.63
C THR A 13 25.40 -7.78 -17.11
N LEU A 14 24.73 -7.21 -16.10
CA LEU A 14 23.57 -7.84 -15.47
C LEU A 14 22.41 -7.94 -16.45
N SER A 15 21.75 -9.09 -16.42
CA SER A 15 20.51 -9.36 -17.13
C SER A 15 19.40 -9.68 -16.12
N GLN A 16 18.16 -9.30 -16.42
CA GLN A 16 17.03 -9.63 -15.56
C GLN A 16 16.78 -11.14 -15.59
N VAL A 17 16.85 -11.79 -14.43
CA VAL A 17 16.66 -13.25 -14.29
C VAL A 17 15.28 -13.61 -13.72
N SER A 18 14.66 -12.72 -12.95
CA SER A 18 13.31 -12.94 -12.40
C SER A 18 12.63 -11.61 -12.03
N SER A 19 11.30 -11.57 -12.11
CA SER A 19 10.47 -10.44 -11.67
C SER A 19 9.11 -10.90 -11.14
N GLY A 20 8.51 -10.11 -10.26
CA GLY A 20 7.20 -10.43 -9.68
C GLY A 20 6.62 -9.31 -8.84
N ILE A 21 5.29 -9.28 -8.73
CA ILE A 21 4.55 -8.29 -7.96
C ILE A 21 4.41 -8.80 -6.52
N SER A 22 4.82 -7.95 -5.58
CA SER A 22 4.67 -8.16 -4.14
C SER A 22 3.21 -8.13 -3.72
N LEU A 23 2.83 -8.96 -2.77
CA LEU A 23 1.59 -8.74 -1.99
C LEU A 23 1.70 -7.50 -1.08
N GLY A 24 2.90 -6.99 -0.83
CA GLY A 24 3.10 -5.72 -0.14
C GLY A 24 2.67 -4.53 -0.99
N PHE A 25 2.05 -3.55 -0.35
CA PHE A 25 1.44 -2.39 -1.00
C PHE A 25 1.66 -1.10 -0.19
N CYS A 26 1.70 0.02 -0.90
CA CYS A 26 1.44 1.33 -0.33
C CYS A 26 -0.07 1.56 -0.23
N TYR A 27 -0.49 2.30 0.79
CA TYR A 27 -1.90 2.56 1.06
C TYR A 27 -2.13 4.03 1.39
N LEU A 28 -3.40 4.43 1.29
CA LEU A 28 -3.94 5.66 1.84
C LEU A 28 -5.07 5.30 2.80
N THR A 29 -5.04 5.87 4.01
CA THR A 29 -6.19 5.91 4.90
C THR A 29 -6.75 7.33 5.01
N LEU A 30 -8.06 7.42 5.21
CA LEU A 30 -8.78 8.68 5.31
C LEU A 30 -9.58 8.70 6.61
N LYS A 31 -9.32 9.73 7.43
CA LYS A 31 -10.05 9.99 8.67
C LYS A 31 -11.33 10.76 8.34
N LYS A 32 -12.48 10.15 8.62
CA LYS A 32 -13.78 10.81 8.45
C LYS A 32 -14.11 11.62 9.71
N GLY A 33 -14.76 12.76 9.51
CA GLY A 33 -15.15 13.65 10.59
C GLY A 33 -15.67 14.99 10.06
N SER A 34 -15.53 16.04 10.85
CA SER A 34 -16.04 17.38 10.49
C SER A 34 -15.37 17.99 9.26
N ARG A 35 -14.14 17.57 8.92
CA ARG A 35 -13.37 18.11 7.78
C ARG A 35 -13.51 17.29 6.50
N LEU A 36 -13.83 16.01 6.60
CA LEU A 36 -13.92 15.08 5.49
C LEU A 36 -15.06 14.09 5.73
N ASN A 37 -16.12 14.19 4.94
CA ASN A 37 -17.23 13.24 4.99
C ASN A 37 -16.97 12.04 4.06
N VAL A 38 -17.84 11.02 4.14
CA VAL A 38 -17.71 9.79 3.35
C VAL A 38 -17.76 10.05 1.84
N GLN A 39 -18.66 10.90 1.36
CA GLN A 39 -18.76 11.20 -0.08
C GLN A 39 -17.49 11.89 -0.60
N GLN A 40 -16.92 12.81 0.17
CA GLN A 40 -15.67 13.48 -0.15
C GLN A 40 -14.48 12.52 -0.13
N ALA A 41 -14.44 11.60 0.85
CA ALA A 41 -13.42 10.56 0.91
C ALA A 41 -13.49 9.63 -0.32
N ARG A 42 -14.70 9.21 -0.72
CA ARG A 42 -14.93 8.42 -1.94
C ARG A 42 -14.48 9.18 -3.20
N ARG A 43 -14.76 10.49 -3.29
CA ARG A 43 -14.25 11.34 -4.38
C ARG A 43 -12.72 11.39 -4.42
N LEU A 44 -12.05 11.50 -3.27
CA LEU A 44 -10.58 11.49 -3.21
C LEU A 44 -10.00 10.16 -3.73
N ILE A 45 -10.59 9.03 -3.33
CA ILE A 45 -10.17 7.71 -3.84
C ILE A 45 -10.46 7.59 -5.34
N HIS A 46 -11.62 8.07 -5.80
CA HIS A 46 -11.96 8.08 -7.22
C HIS A 46 -10.92 8.86 -8.03
N ILE A 47 -10.57 10.06 -7.58
CA ILE A 47 -9.50 10.88 -8.17
C ILE A 47 -8.20 10.08 -8.26
N ILE A 48 -7.76 9.46 -7.17
CA ILE A 48 -6.49 8.71 -7.15
C ILE A 48 -6.46 7.57 -8.17
N HIS A 49 -7.54 6.79 -8.26
CA HIS A 49 -7.59 5.57 -9.06
C HIS A 49 -8.00 5.75 -10.51
N HIS A 50 -8.82 6.77 -10.81
CA HIS A 50 -9.41 6.97 -12.13
C HIS A 50 -8.80 8.14 -12.91
N THR A 51 -8.08 9.04 -12.22
CA THR A 51 -7.24 10.02 -12.92
C THR A 51 -5.89 9.40 -13.27
N SER A 52 -5.13 10.09 -14.12
CA SER A 52 -3.79 9.65 -14.48
C SER A 52 -2.78 9.73 -13.32
N LEU A 53 -3.17 10.19 -12.12
CA LEU A 53 -2.29 10.36 -10.95
C LEU A 53 -1.38 9.15 -10.72
N LEU A 54 -1.94 7.96 -10.50
CA LEU A 54 -1.14 6.76 -10.28
C LEU A 54 -0.31 6.33 -11.51
N LYS A 55 -0.74 6.72 -12.72
CA LYS A 55 -0.07 6.37 -13.99
C LYS A 55 1.05 7.35 -14.35
N THR A 56 1.07 8.54 -13.76
CA THR A 56 2.03 9.62 -14.06
C THR A 56 3.11 9.78 -13.00
N LEU A 57 3.19 8.87 -12.03
CA LEU A 57 4.24 8.92 -11.01
C LEU A 57 5.61 8.67 -11.66
N PRO A 58 6.58 9.60 -11.57
CA PRO A 58 7.96 9.39 -12.02
C PRO A 58 8.70 8.52 -10.98
N VAL A 59 8.21 7.30 -10.78
CA VAL A 59 8.96 6.29 -10.05
C VAL A 59 9.81 5.55 -11.06
N ASP A 60 11.05 5.27 -10.68
CA ASP A 60 12.02 4.51 -11.47
C ASP A 60 11.31 3.40 -12.22
N GLU A 61 11.33 3.48 -13.55
CA GLU A 61 10.35 2.85 -14.42
C GLU A 61 10.21 1.38 -14.01
N ASN A 62 9.05 1.04 -13.44
CA ASN A 62 8.62 -0.29 -13.00
C ASN A 62 9.09 -0.80 -11.61
N LEU A 63 9.36 0.03 -10.60
CA LEU A 63 9.51 -0.48 -9.21
C LEU A 63 8.20 -0.59 -8.42
N ILE A 64 7.13 0.04 -8.91
CA ILE A 64 5.77 -0.03 -8.35
C ILE A 64 4.74 -0.23 -9.47
N MET A 65 3.59 -0.80 -9.13
CA MET A 65 2.47 -1.02 -10.04
C MET A 65 1.16 -0.57 -9.39
N PRO A 66 0.27 0.18 -10.07
CA PRO A 66 -1.04 0.53 -9.53
C PRO A 66 -1.80 -0.70 -9.03
N SER A 67 -2.26 -0.65 -7.80
CA SER A 67 -2.92 -1.78 -7.17
C SER A 67 -4.32 -2.00 -7.76
N GLN A 68 -4.72 -3.26 -7.92
CA GLN A 68 -6.07 -3.63 -8.37
C GLN A 68 -6.97 -4.07 -7.20
N GLY A 69 -6.42 -4.10 -5.99
CA GLY A 69 -7.07 -4.62 -4.79
C GLY A 69 -6.06 -4.87 -3.68
N LEU A 70 -6.55 -4.99 -2.44
CA LEU A 70 -5.67 -5.12 -1.28
C LEU A 70 -4.88 -6.44 -1.30
N LEU A 71 -5.57 -7.51 -1.70
CA LEU A 71 -5.06 -8.85 -1.99
C LEU A 71 -5.75 -9.36 -3.27
N PRO A 72 -5.27 -10.45 -3.90
CA PRO A 72 -5.95 -11.06 -5.03
C PRO A 72 -7.43 -11.35 -4.73
N GLY A 73 -8.33 -10.76 -5.53
CA GLY A 73 -9.78 -10.89 -5.36
C GLY A 73 -10.42 -9.91 -4.34
N TRP A 74 -9.63 -9.07 -3.67
CA TRP A 74 -10.12 -8.07 -2.72
C TRP A 74 -10.16 -6.71 -3.40
N THR A 75 -11.12 -6.57 -4.32
CA THR A 75 -11.22 -5.46 -5.27
C THR A 75 -11.55 -4.13 -4.60
N ILE A 76 -11.02 -3.04 -5.16
CA ILE A 76 -11.38 -1.68 -4.77
C ILE A 76 -12.82 -1.38 -5.23
N PRO A 77 -13.71 -0.90 -4.34
CA PRO A 77 -15.08 -0.55 -4.71
C PRO A 77 -15.14 0.58 -5.74
N GLN A 78 -16.22 0.59 -6.53
CA GLN A 78 -16.57 1.70 -7.41
C GLN A 78 -17.87 2.32 -6.92
N TRP A 79 -17.88 3.65 -6.85
CA TRP A 79 -19.06 4.43 -6.45
C TRP A 79 -19.56 5.26 -7.62
N GLN A 80 -20.87 5.40 -7.72
CA GLN A 80 -21.52 6.27 -8.70
C GLN A 80 -21.56 7.72 -8.18
N ASP A 81 -21.62 8.69 -9.10
CA ASP A 81 -21.87 10.12 -8.84
C ASP A 81 -20.86 10.82 -7.89
N VAL A 82 -19.63 10.30 -7.80
CA VAL A 82 -18.58 10.88 -6.95
C VAL A 82 -18.00 12.19 -7.48
N ASP A 83 -18.09 12.46 -8.78
CA ASP A 83 -17.44 13.61 -9.41
C ASP A 83 -18.02 14.96 -8.98
N GLU A 84 -19.31 14.99 -8.61
CA GLU A 84 -20.02 16.23 -8.26
C GLU A 84 -19.79 16.67 -6.80
N THR A 85 -19.27 15.79 -5.94
CA THR A 85 -19.15 16.06 -4.49
C THR A 85 -18.07 17.10 -4.19
N PRO A 86 -18.35 18.31 -3.69
CA PRO A 86 -17.33 19.34 -3.48
C PRO A 86 -16.23 18.89 -2.49
N LEU A 87 -14.96 19.05 -2.88
CA LEU A 87 -13.83 18.73 -2.00
C LEU A 87 -13.71 19.74 -0.84
N PRO A 88 -13.17 19.32 0.32
CA PRO A 88 -12.81 20.24 1.39
C PRO A 88 -11.82 21.30 0.91
N LYS A 89 -11.87 22.50 1.50
CA LYS A 89 -10.93 23.58 1.14
C LYS A 89 -9.50 23.31 1.56
N LYS A 90 -9.31 22.60 2.67
CA LYS A 90 -8.00 22.28 3.24
C LYS A 90 -8.01 20.86 3.78
N LEU A 91 -6.93 20.15 3.53
CA LEU A 91 -6.65 18.82 4.08
C LEU A 91 -5.20 18.75 4.52
N THR A 92 -4.92 17.86 5.47
CA THR A 92 -3.56 17.53 5.88
C THR A 92 -3.26 16.05 5.60
N LEU A 93 -2.13 15.78 4.94
CA LEU A 93 -1.63 14.44 4.65
C LEU A 93 -0.33 14.21 5.42
N ALA A 94 -0.35 13.25 6.35
CA ALA A 94 0.87 12.68 6.92
C ALA A 94 1.33 11.50 6.06
N TYR A 95 2.62 11.37 5.82
CA TYR A 95 3.16 10.21 5.11
C TYR A 95 4.55 9.87 5.64
N HIS A 96 4.93 8.59 5.53
CA HIS A 96 6.26 8.11 5.88
C HIS A 96 6.94 7.43 4.69
N LEU A 97 8.10 6.82 4.90
CA LEU A 97 8.83 6.07 3.86
C LEU A 97 7.95 4.92 3.29
N PRO A 98 8.14 4.51 2.02
CA PRO A 98 9.30 4.78 1.17
C PRO A 98 9.17 6.07 0.34
N VAL A 99 10.20 6.37 -0.47
CA VAL A 99 10.31 7.61 -1.25
C VAL A 99 9.19 7.76 -2.29
N GLU A 100 8.64 6.66 -2.79
CA GLU A 100 7.53 6.66 -3.75
C GLU A 100 6.28 7.35 -3.18
N LEU A 101 6.07 7.28 -1.85
CA LEU A 101 4.98 7.99 -1.18
C LEU A 101 5.20 9.50 -1.17
N HIS A 102 6.44 9.98 -1.14
CA HIS A 102 6.73 11.41 -1.26
C HIS A 102 6.28 11.94 -2.63
N THR A 103 6.66 11.24 -3.70
CA THR A 103 6.25 11.58 -5.07
C THR A 103 4.73 11.57 -5.21
N MET A 104 4.06 10.56 -4.66
CA MET A 104 2.59 10.47 -4.66
C MET A 104 1.93 11.62 -3.89
N ALA A 105 2.44 11.93 -2.69
CA ALA A 105 1.93 13.02 -1.86
C ALA A 105 2.05 14.38 -2.56
N GLU A 106 3.18 14.64 -3.21
CA GLU A 106 3.39 15.86 -4.00
C GLU A 106 2.46 15.92 -5.20
N GLN A 107 2.33 14.85 -5.98
CA GLN A 107 1.40 14.83 -7.13
C GLN A 107 -0.05 15.05 -6.70
N LEU A 108 -0.48 14.39 -5.61
CA LEU A 108 -1.81 14.59 -5.06
C LEU A 108 -2.01 16.05 -4.62
N ARG A 109 -1.01 16.67 -3.95
CA ARG A 109 -1.08 18.08 -3.56
C ARG A 109 -1.29 19.00 -4.76
N HIS A 110 -0.50 18.83 -5.82
CA HIS A 110 -0.63 19.66 -7.03
C HIS A 110 -2.00 19.47 -7.67
N TYR A 111 -2.47 18.22 -7.80
CA TYR A 111 -3.75 17.93 -8.42
C TYR A 111 -4.93 18.47 -7.61
N LEU A 112 -4.95 18.26 -6.29
CA LEU A 112 -6.01 18.79 -5.42
C LEU A 112 -6.06 20.33 -5.43
N ALA A 113 -4.91 21.01 -5.57
CA ALA A 113 -4.87 22.46 -5.69
C ALA A 113 -5.60 22.94 -6.96
N THR A 114 -5.52 22.20 -8.08
CA THR A 114 -6.28 22.52 -9.31
C THR A 114 -7.80 22.42 -9.12
N LEU A 115 -8.23 21.62 -8.13
CA LEU A 115 -9.63 21.45 -7.74
C LEU A 115 -10.05 22.38 -6.58
N GLY A 116 -9.18 23.31 -6.17
CA GLY A 116 -9.44 24.27 -5.09
C GLY A 116 -9.36 23.67 -3.68
N CYS A 117 -8.64 22.55 -3.51
CA CYS A 117 -8.35 21.90 -2.24
C CYS A 117 -6.85 22.04 -1.92
N GLU A 118 -6.52 22.78 -0.87
CA GLU A 118 -5.14 22.92 -0.39
C GLU A 118 -4.75 21.68 0.44
N LEU A 119 -3.68 20.97 0.03
CA LEU A 119 -3.16 19.82 0.76
C LEU A 119 -1.84 20.16 1.45
N THR A 120 -1.84 20.21 2.78
CA THR A 120 -0.63 20.36 3.60
C THR A 120 0.04 19.00 3.78
N LEU A 121 1.32 18.91 3.45
CA LEU A 121 2.10 17.66 3.56
C LEU A 121 2.95 17.65 4.82
N ILE A 122 2.92 16.53 5.55
CA ILE A 122 3.74 16.31 6.75
C ILE A 122 4.51 15.00 6.57
N PHE A 123 5.82 15.12 6.34
CA PHE A 123 6.69 13.95 6.25
C PHE A 123 7.09 13.45 7.63
N HIS A 124 6.95 12.15 7.84
CA HIS A 124 7.47 11.43 8.99
C HIS A 124 8.64 10.54 8.55
N ASN A 125 9.86 10.87 9.00
CA ASN A 125 11.07 10.15 8.62
C ASN A 125 11.24 8.84 9.41
N ALA A 126 10.33 7.89 9.19
CA ALA A 126 10.41 6.53 9.69
C ALA A 126 9.79 5.55 8.70
N LYS A 127 9.87 4.25 8.99
CA LYS A 127 9.24 3.18 8.21
C LYS A 127 7.89 2.71 8.78
N ASN A 128 7.47 3.30 9.88
CA ASN A 128 6.22 3.03 10.56
C ASN A 128 5.71 4.32 11.19
N TRP A 129 4.64 4.24 11.98
CA TRP A 129 4.01 5.40 12.59
C TRP A 129 4.49 5.72 14.01
N ASP A 130 5.49 5.00 14.52
CA ASP A 130 5.94 5.12 15.91
C ASP A 130 6.40 6.54 16.22
N ASN A 131 5.85 7.10 17.30
CA ASN A 131 6.15 8.45 17.75
C ASN A 131 5.84 9.53 16.69
N CYS A 132 4.78 9.35 15.89
CA CYS A 132 4.34 10.33 14.90
C CYS A 132 3.19 11.23 15.43
N PRO A 133 3.48 12.41 16.01
CA PRO A 133 2.44 13.31 16.52
C PRO A 133 1.51 13.84 15.42
N ALA A 134 1.96 13.83 14.17
CA ALA A 134 1.18 14.29 13.02
C ALA A 134 -0.10 13.48 12.78
N LEU A 135 -0.17 12.23 13.28
CA LEU A 135 -1.35 11.39 13.15
C LEU A 135 -2.60 11.98 13.83
N ALA A 136 -2.43 12.73 14.92
CA ALA A 136 -3.57 13.33 15.63
C ALA A 136 -4.29 14.41 14.80
N GLN A 137 -3.55 15.11 13.94
CA GLN A 137 -4.01 16.28 13.19
C GLN A 137 -4.24 16.01 11.70
N ALA A 138 -3.64 14.95 11.15
CA ALA A 138 -3.79 14.60 9.74
C ALA A 138 -5.20 14.08 9.41
N ASP A 139 -5.68 14.44 8.24
CA ASP A 139 -6.95 13.96 7.66
C ASP A 139 -6.71 12.72 6.81
N LEU A 140 -5.53 12.64 6.20
CA LEU A 140 -5.07 11.57 5.33
C LEU A 140 -3.76 11.02 5.86
N MET A 141 -3.55 9.70 5.73
CA MET A 141 -2.28 9.07 6.08
C MET A 141 -1.83 8.11 4.98
N MET A 142 -0.61 8.27 4.48
CA MET A 142 0.00 7.36 3.50
C MET A 142 1.17 6.61 4.11
N GLY A 143 1.15 5.29 3.95
CA GLY A 143 2.20 4.40 4.41
C GLY A 143 2.28 3.17 3.54
N ASP A 144 3.07 2.20 3.96
CA ASP A 144 3.19 0.92 3.29
C ASP A 144 2.99 -0.24 4.25
N ARG A 145 2.66 -1.40 3.68
CA ARG A 145 2.66 -2.68 4.38
C ARG A 145 3.37 -3.71 3.53
N LEU A 146 4.37 -4.34 4.15
CA LEU A 146 4.95 -5.57 3.63
C LEU A 146 4.07 -6.74 4.06
N ILE A 147 3.77 -7.63 3.12
CA ILE A 147 2.94 -8.81 3.36
C ILE A 147 3.84 -10.05 3.24
N GLY A 148 3.95 -10.81 4.34
CA GLY A 148 4.78 -12.00 4.45
C GLY A 148 4.04 -13.30 4.10
N GLU A 149 4.45 -14.40 4.74
CA GLU A 149 3.96 -15.76 4.42
C GLU A 149 2.49 -16.02 4.77
N ALA A 150 1.92 -15.24 5.70
CA ALA A 150 0.53 -15.33 6.12
C ALA A 150 -0.19 -13.99 5.88
N PRO A 151 -0.69 -13.72 4.66
CA PRO A 151 -1.28 -12.44 4.30
C PRO A 151 -2.45 -12.02 5.18
N GLU A 152 -3.39 -12.94 5.42
CA GLU A 152 -4.58 -12.72 6.23
C GLU A 152 -4.20 -12.38 7.68
N TYR A 153 -3.28 -13.16 8.26
CA TYR A 153 -2.76 -12.88 9.60
C TYR A 153 -2.03 -11.53 9.66
N THR A 154 -1.20 -11.22 8.67
CA THR A 154 -0.46 -9.95 8.59
C THR A 154 -1.42 -8.77 8.57
N LEU A 155 -2.47 -8.86 7.76
CA LEU A 155 -3.50 -7.83 7.65
C LEU A 155 -4.35 -7.70 8.92
N GLU A 156 -4.71 -8.82 9.56
CA GLU A 156 -5.42 -8.78 10.83
C GLU A 156 -4.58 -8.12 11.93
N GLN A 157 -3.31 -8.54 12.08
CA GLN A 157 -2.40 -7.93 13.06
C GLN A 157 -2.17 -6.45 12.76
N TRP A 158 -2.14 -6.06 11.49
CA TRP A 158 -2.09 -4.65 11.13
C TRP A 158 -3.29 -3.87 11.68
N LEU A 159 -4.52 -4.37 11.53
CA LEU A 159 -5.73 -3.75 12.10
C LEU A 159 -5.73 -3.69 13.64
N ARG A 160 -5.07 -4.64 14.31
CA ARG A 160 -5.03 -4.75 15.77
C ARG A 160 -3.97 -3.86 16.41
N CYS A 161 -2.76 -3.90 15.85
CA CYS A 161 -1.57 -3.42 16.55
C CYS A 161 -1.07 -2.08 16.05
N ASP A 162 -1.40 -1.69 14.81
CA ASP A 162 -0.87 -0.45 14.26
C ASP A 162 -1.64 0.76 14.77
N GLN A 163 -0.90 1.72 15.33
CA GLN A 163 -1.48 2.91 15.95
C GLN A 163 -2.29 3.76 14.96
N ILE A 164 -2.06 3.63 13.64
CA ILE A 164 -2.81 4.38 12.64
C ILE A 164 -4.33 4.22 12.81
N TRP A 165 -4.80 3.04 13.23
CA TRP A 165 -6.22 2.73 13.27
C TRP A 165 -6.99 3.49 14.35
N SER A 166 -6.36 3.77 15.50
CA SER A 166 -6.97 4.61 16.54
C SER A 166 -6.99 6.10 16.17
N HIS A 167 -6.23 6.51 15.15
CA HIS A 167 -6.23 7.87 14.62
C HIS A 167 -7.19 8.05 13.44
N VAL A 168 -7.38 7.01 12.63
CA VAL A 168 -8.27 6.98 11.45
C VAL A 168 -9.73 6.73 11.84
N LEU A 169 -9.97 5.83 12.80
CA LEU A 169 -11.29 5.51 13.32
C LEU A 169 -11.54 6.28 14.62
N ASP A 170 -12.79 6.68 14.87
CA ASP A 170 -13.17 7.17 16.18
C ASP A 170 -13.21 6.03 17.21
N ALA A 171 -13.25 6.37 18.50
CA ALA A 171 -13.19 5.37 19.56
C ALA A 171 -14.29 4.29 19.47
N PRO A 172 -15.57 4.63 19.15
CA PRO A 172 -16.61 3.63 18.93
C PRO A 172 -16.29 2.70 17.74
N ALA A 173 -15.91 3.24 16.57
CA ALA A 173 -15.62 2.44 15.40
C ALA A 173 -14.38 1.56 15.58
N PHE A 174 -13.35 2.07 16.27
CA PHE A 174 -12.16 1.28 16.58
C PHE A 174 -12.49 0.15 17.57
N SER A 175 -13.29 0.41 18.59
CA SER A 175 -13.73 -0.62 19.54
C SER A 175 -14.59 -1.69 18.86
N HIS A 176 -15.48 -1.28 17.95
CA HIS A 176 -16.26 -2.19 17.13
C HIS A 176 -15.36 -3.07 16.26
N LEU A 177 -14.36 -2.48 15.59
CA LEU A 177 -13.39 -3.22 14.80
C LEU A 177 -12.66 -4.27 15.64
N GLN A 178 -12.13 -3.90 16.82
CA GLN A 178 -11.43 -4.88 17.69
C GLN A 178 -12.36 -6.03 18.09
N ALA A 179 -13.59 -5.73 18.51
CA ALA A 179 -14.58 -6.76 18.87
C ALA A 179 -14.94 -7.67 17.69
N THR A 180 -15.06 -7.12 16.48
CA THR A 180 -15.26 -7.92 15.26
C THR A 180 -14.08 -8.87 15.03
N LEU A 181 -12.84 -8.38 15.12
CA LEU A 181 -11.65 -9.22 14.93
C LEU A 181 -11.55 -10.32 16.00
N ASP A 182 -11.94 -10.04 17.24
CA ASP A 182 -11.99 -11.04 18.31
C ASP A 182 -13.00 -12.15 17.99
N ALA A 183 -14.17 -11.78 17.45
CA ALA A 183 -15.16 -12.75 16.98
C ALA A 183 -14.65 -13.57 15.78
N LEU A 184 -13.84 -12.98 14.89
CA LEU A 184 -13.23 -13.71 13.77
C LEU A 184 -12.23 -14.77 14.26
N GLN A 185 -11.44 -14.45 15.28
CA GLN A 185 -10.39 -15.35 15.81
C GLN A 185 -10.96 -16.63 16.43
N ILE A 186 -12.16 -16.57 17.01
CA ILE A 186 -12.81 -17.76 17.58
C ILE A 186 -13.50 -18.64 16.53
N GLN A 187 -13.59 -18.20 15.27
CA GLN A 187 -14.21 -18.98 14.19
C GLN A 187 -13.33 -20.21 13.86
N PRO A 188 -13.83 -21.45 14.05
CA PRO A 188 -13.02 -22.65 13.88
C PRO A 188 -12.75 -22.97 12.41
N ASN A 189 -13.67 -22.58 11.53
CA ASN A 189 -13.55 -22.82 10.10
C ASN A 189 -12.67 -21.73 9.45
N GLU A 190 -11.56 -22.14 8.86
CA GLU A 190 -10.61 -21.25 8.21
C GLU A 190 -11.22 -20.46 7.04
N LYS A 191 -12.07 -21.09 6.22
CA LYS A 191 -12.70 -20.43 5.07
C LYS A 191 -13.66 -19.33 5.51
N ASP A 192 -14.45 -19.60 6.55
CA ASP A 192 -15.40 -18.63 7.09
C ASP A 192 -14.65 -17.46 7.74
N ARG A 193 -13.59 -17.75 8.51
CA ARG A 193 -12.72 -16.74 9.11
C ARG A 193 -12.08 -15.85 8.04
N ARG A 194 -11.58 -16.44 6.96
CA ARG A 194 -11.01 -15.69 5.82
C ARG A 194 -12.05 -14.83 5.13
N ALA A 195 -13.24 -15.38 4.85
CA ALA A 195 -14.32 -14.63 4.20
C ALA A 195 -14.78 -13.44 5.07
N ALA A 196 -14.86 -13.65 6.38
CA ALA A 196 -15.25 -12.61 7.31
C ALA A 196 -14.16 -11.52 7.46
N LEU A 197 -12.87 -11.88 7.44
CA LEU A 197 -11.79 -10.88 7.38
C LEU A 197 -11.81 -10.09 6.06
N GLN A 198 -12.05 -10.77 4.93
CA GLN A 198 -12.25 -10.11 3.64
C GLN A 198 -13.40 -9.10 3.72
N GLN A 199 -14.50 -9.44 4.39
CA GLN A 199 -15.63 -8.53 4.58
C GLN A 199 -15.25 -7.30 5.42
N VAL A 200 -14.43 -7.46 6.47
CA VAL A 200 -13.93 -6.32 7.27
C VAL A 200 -13.19 -5.33 6.37
N PHE A 201 -12.27 -5.82 5.54
CA PHE A 201 -11.53 -4.95 4.61
C PHE A 201 -12.40 -4.39 3.49
N ALA A 202 -13.37 -5.16 2.99
CA ALA A 202 -14.34 -4.67 2.02
C ALA A 202 -15.13 -3.47 2.59
N ASN A 203 -15.57 -3.54 3.86
CA ASN A 203 -16.26 -2.45 4.53
C ASN A 203 -15.34 -1.22 4.72
N LEU A 204 -14.09 -1.44 5.15
CA LEU A 204 -13.11 -0.34 5.27
C LEU A 204 -12.86 0.35 3.93
N MET A 205 -12.78 -0.41 2.84
CA MET A 205 -12.63 0.15 1.50
C MET A 205 -13.90 0.85 1.02
N ASP A 206 -15.09 0.27 1.23
CA ASP A 206 -16.37 0.85 0.79
C ASP A 206 -16.69 2.18 1.47
N ASP A 207 -16.38 2.30 2.75
CA ASP A 207 -16.52 3.55 3.52
C ASP A 207 -15.38 4.56 3.25
N ALA A 208 -14.54 4.29 2.25
CA ALA A 208 -13.38 5.09 1.90
C ALA A 208 -12.44 5.34 3.09
N THR A 209 -12.30 4.37 3.99
CA THR A 209 -11.37 4.42 5.13
C THR A 209 -9.97 4.04 4.71
N LEU A 210 -9.87 3.08 3.80
CA LEU A 210 -8.62 2.50 3.32
C LEU A 210 -8.70 2.33 1.81
N THR A 211 -7.61 2.60 1.10
CA THR A 211 -7.43 2.15 -0.28
C THR A 211 -5.97 1.78 -0.53
N PRO A 212 -5.70 0.66 -1.23
CA PRO A 212 -4.35 0.40 -1.72
C PRO A 212 -4.02 1.38 -2.85
N LEU A 213 -2.75 1.78 -2.96
CA LEU A 213 -2.26 2.70 -3.99
C LEU A 213 -1.49 1.94 -5.06
N PHE A 214 -0.41 1.27 -4.65
CA PHE A 214 0.46 0.53 -5.55
C PHE A 214 1.14 -0.63 -4.83
N ASN A 215 1.39 -1.70 -5.56
CA ASN A 215 2.17 -2.84 -5.12
C ASN A 215 3.64 -2.66 -5.51
N TYR A 216 4.55 -3.19 -4.69
CA TYR A 216 5.96 -3.22 -5.06
C TYR A 216 6.20 -4.22 -6.19
N HIS A 217 6.99 -3.82 -7.18
CA HIS A 217 7.53 -4.69 -8.21
C HIS A 217 8.99 -5.01 -7.87
N TYR A 218 9.27 -6.30 -7.70
CA TYR A 218 10.60 -6.80 -7.43
C TYR A 218 11.25 -7.25 -8.73
N ARG A 219 12.51 -6.84 -8.93
CA ARG A 219 13.34 -7.24 -10.08
C ARG A 219 14.66 -7.78 -9.60
N ILE A 220 15.05 -8.94 -10.13
CA ILE A 220 16.36 -9.54 -9.90
C ILE A 220 17.16 -9.45 -11.19
N SER A 221 18.33 -8.84 -11.10
CA SER A 221 19.31 -8.83 -12.17
C SER A 221 20.56 -9.58 -11.71
N ALA A 222 21.04 -10.52 -12.52
CA ALA A 222 22.24 -11.30 -12.23
C ALA A 222 23.11 -11.41 -13.50
N PRO A 223 24.40 -11.74 -13.40
CA PRO A 223 25.27 -11.85 -14.55
C PRO A 223 24.82 -13.06 -15.39
N PRO A 224 25.18 -13.14 -16.68
CA PRO A 224 24.66 -14.16 -17.60
C PRO A 224 24.92 -15.61 -17.18
N GLY A 225 25.80 -15.85 -16.20
CA GLY A 225 26.09 -17.16 -15.62
C GLY A 225 25.29 -17.54 -14.37
N VAL A 226 24.57 -16.63 -13.72
CA VAL A 226 23.79 -17.00 -12.51
C VAL A 226 22.41 -17.46 -12.92
N ASN A 227 22.11 -18.74 -12.67
CA ASN A 227 20.86 -19.38 -13.05
C ASN A 227 20.10 -19.89 -11.81
N GLY A 228 18.80 -20.14 -11.95
CA GLY A 228 17.99 -20.81 -10.92
C GLY A 228 17.60 -19.97 -9.70
N VAL A 229 17.89 -18.66 -9.71
CA VAL A 229 17.41 -17.73 -8.67
C VAL A 229 15.95 -17.39 -8.94
N ARG A 230 15.06 -17.70 -7.98
CA ARG A 230 13.63 -17.40 -8.10
C ARG A 230 13.22 -16.30 -7.12
N LEU A 231 12.35 -15.41 -7.60
CA LEU A 231 11.64 -14.47 -6.75
C LEU A 231 10.32 -15.10 -6.32
N THR A 232 10.08 -15.18 -5.01
CA THR A 232 8.76 -15.55 -4.50
C THR A 232 7.79 -14.36 -4.61
N PRO A 233 6.47 -14.59 -4.75
CA PRO A 233 5.45 -13.53 -4.64
C PRO A 233 5.48 -12.72 -3.32
N ARG A 234 6.31 -13.17 -2.37
CA ARG A 234 6.48 -12.64 -1.01
C ARG A 234 7.70 -11.71 -0.89
N GLY A 235 8.40 -11.43 -2.00
CA GLY A 235 9.59 -10.57 -2.00
C GLY A 235 10.87 -11.20 -1.45
N TRP A 236 10.83 -12.49 -1.11
CA TRP A 236 12.00 -13.27 -0.69
C TRP A 236 12.64 -14.01 -1.86
N PHE A 237 13.97 -14.18 -1.76
CA PHE A 237 14.81 -14.86 -2.74
C PHE A 237 14.94 -16.33 -2.38
N GLU A 238 14.69 -17.19 -3.36
CA GLU A 238 14.93 -18.62 -3.23
C GLU A 238 16.18 -19.00 -4.04
N PHE A 239 17.19 -19.52 -3.34
CA PHE A 239 18.49 -19.94 -3.90
C PHE A 239 18.65 -21.47 -3.94
N SER A 240 17.62 -22.23 -3.58
CA SER A 240 17.67 -23.69 -3.51
C SER A 240 18.02 -24.35 -4.86
N GLU A 241 17.71 -23.67 -5.96
CA GLU A 241 18.02 -24.09 -7.32
C GLU A 241 19.13 -23.25 -7.97
N ALA A 242 19.80 -22.37 -7.22
CA ALA A 242 20.79 -21.47 -7.80
C ALA A 242 22.06 -22.23 -8.23
N TRP A 243 22.55 -21.97 -9.45
CA TRP A 243 23.76 -22.60 -9.99
C TRP A 243 24.53 -21.69 -10.94
N LEU A 244 25.82 -22.02 -11.13
CA LEU A 244 26.74 -21.36 -12.06
C LEU A 244 27.20 -22.37 -13.14
N PRO A 245 27.24 -22.00 -14.43
CA PRO A 245 27.82 -22.84 -15.46
C PRO A 245 29.32 -22.99 -15.19
N PRO A 246 29.91 -24.12 -15.61
CA PRO A 246 31.35 -24.30 -15.53
C PRO A 246 32.08 -23.20 -16.32
N PRO A 247 33.27 -22.78 -15.88
CA PRO A 247 34.06 -21.80 -16.62
C PRO A 247 34.34 -22.30 -18.04
N SER A 248 34.28 -21.39 -19.01
CA SER A 248 34.68 -21.72 -20.38
C SER A 248 36.16 -22.11 -20.40
N PRO A 249 36.54 -23.17 -21.15
CA PRO A 249 37.93 -23.62 -21.25
C PRO A 249 38.85 -22.60 -21.92
#